data_AF-A0A972ARE5-F1
#
_entry.id   AF-A0A972ARE5-F1
#
_cell.length_a   1.000
_cell.length_b   1.000
_cell.length_c   1.000
_cell.angle_alpha   90.00
_cell.angle_beta   90.00
_cell.angle_gamma   90.00
#
_symmetry.space_group_name_H-M   'P 1'
#
loop_
_entity.id
_entity.type
_entity.pdbx_description
1 polymer ?
#
loop_
_entity_poly.entity_id
_entity_poly.type
_entity_poly.pdbx_seq_one_letter_code
_entity_poly.pdbx_strand_id
1 'polypeptide(L)'
;MPNIRSSTDLRNSYNEISAFCHEKREPVFITKNGQGDLAVMSIEVFEQLSGRLELYSLLDESKAAIKAGKKRPLSDVMKDIKQEIADGQI
;
A
#
# COMPACT_ATOMS: atom_id res chain seq x y z
N MET A 1 9.60 -18.49 8.11
CA MET A 1 10.90 -18.24 7.43
C MET A 1 10.59 -17.69 6.05
N PRO A 2 11.37 -16.72 5.52
CA PRO A 2 11.11 -16.17 4.19
C PRO A 2 11.19 -17.26 3.12
N ASN A 3 10.23 -17.30 2.22
CA ASN A 3 10.25 -18.19 1.06
C ASN A 3 11.20 -17.59 0.01
N ILE A 4 12.36 -18.22 -0.19
CA ILE A 4 13.42 -17.72 -1.07
C ILE A 4 13.60 -18.69 -2.24
N ARG A 5 13.45 -18.21 -3.47
CA ARG A 5 13.64 -18.99 -4.71
C ARG A 5 14.69 -18.34 -5.62
N SER A 6 15.19 -19.07 -6.61
CA SER A 6 16.09 -18.51 -7.63
C SER A 6 15.32 -17.89 -8.78
N SER A 7 15.94 -17.01 -9.57
CA SER A 7 15.33 -16.48 -10.80
C SER A 7 14.98 -17.58 -11.82
N THR A 8 15.74 -18.67 -11.85
CA THR A 8 15.46 -19.83 -12.70
C THR A 8 14.20 -20.56 -12.22
N ASP A 9 14.06 -20.71 -10.89
CA ASP A 9 12.87 -21.33 -10.31
C ASP A 9 11.62 -20.46 -10.47
N LEU A 10 11.76 -19.13 -10.42
CA LEU A 10 10.66 -18.20 -10.76
C LEU A 10 10.11 -18.47 -12.17
N ARG A 11 11.00 -18.67 -13.14
CA ARG A 11 10.61 -18.98 -14.52
C ARG A 11 9.93 -20.35 -14.64
N ASN A 12 10.44 -21.35 -13.94
CA ASN A 12 10.00 -22.74 -14.09
C ASN A 12 8.76 -23.08 -13.27
N SER A 13 8.58 -22.42 -12.13
CA SER A 13 7.56 -22.73 -11.11
C SER A 13 6.59 -21.54 -10.89
N TYR A 14 6.42 -20.68 -11.91
CA TYR A 14 5.64 -19.44 -11.81
C TYR A 14 4.24 -19.66 -11.24
N ASN A 15 3.50 -20.68 -11.72
CA ASN A 15 2.12 -20.92 -11.29
C ASN A 15 2.03 -21.29 -9.80
N GLU A 16 2.97 -22.10 -9.29
CA GLU A 16 3.06 -22.45 -7.87
C GLU A 16 3.37 -21.21 -7.03
N ILE A 17 4.35 -20.41 -7.47
CA ILE A 17 4.75 -19.17 -6.78
C ILE A 17 3.61 -18.16 -6.77
N SER A 18 2.91 -18.00 -7.89
CA SER A 18 1.74 -17.13 -8.02
C SER A 18 0.61 -17.58 -7.09
N ALA A 19 0.25 -18.86 -7.11
CA ALA A 19 -0.75 -19.43 -6.21
C ALA A 19 -0.38 -19.21 -4.73
N PHE A 20 0.87 -19.47 -4.35
CA PHE A 20 1.37 -19.20 -3.01
C PHE A 20 1.18 -17.71 -2.62
N CYS A 21 1.56 -16.78 -3.49
CA CYS A 21 1.45 -15.35 -3.23
C CYS A 21 0.00 -14.92 -3.00
N HIS A 22 -0.95 -15.44 -3.81
CA HIS A 22 -2.37 -15.14 -3.65
C HIS A 22 -2.98 -15.80 -2.41
N GLU A 23 -2.68 -17.08 -2.15
CA GLU A 23 -3.28 -17.85 -1.05
C GLU A 23 -2.75 -17.44 0.32
N LYS A 24 -1.42 -17.29 0.44
CA LYS A 24 -0.77 -16.97 1.71
C LYS A 24 -0.72 -15.47 1.97
N ARG A 25 -0.93 -14.65 0.94
CA ARG A 25 -0.78 -13.19 1.01
C ARG A 25 0.61 -12.78 1.50
N GLU A 26 1.62 -13.54 1.12
CA GLU A 26 3.02 -13.37 1.53
C GLU A 26 3.93 -13.29 0.29
N PRO A 27 5.02 -12.51 0.35
CA PRO A 27 5.96 -12.42 -0.75
C PRO A 27 6.87 -13.66 -0.84
N VAL A 28 7.29 -13.98 -2.05
CA VAL A 28 8.44 -14.87 -2.33
C VAL A 28 9.63 -14.00 -2.75
N PHE A 29 10.75 -14.13 -2.04
CA PHE A 29 11.97 -13.42 -2.37
C PHE A 29 12.77 -14.19 -3.41
N ILE A 30 13.25 -13.50 -4.43
CA ILE A 30 13.97 -14.09 -5.55
C ILE A 30 15.42 -13.67 -5.49
N THR A 31 16.28 -14.66 -5.69
CA THR A 31 17.72 -14.47 -5.80
C THR A 31 18.21 -14.60 -7.23
N LYS A 32 19.22 -13.79 -7.55
CA LYS A 32 19.97 -13.86 -8.80
C LYS A 32 21.45 -14.01 -8.43
N ASN A 33 22.07 -15.10 -8.89
CA ASN A 33 23.47 -15.43 -8.55
C ASN A 33 23.74 -15.47 -7.03
N GLY A 34 22.78 -15.98 -6.24
CA GLY A 34 22.88 -16.09 -4.78
C GLY A 34 22.65 -14.79 -4.01
N GLN A 35 22.37 -13.68 -4.70
CA GLN A 35 22.05 -12.39 -4.07
C GLN A 35 20.56 -12.08 -4.18
N GLY A 36 19.97 -11.45 -3.16
CA GLY A 36 18.57 -11.00 -3.21
C GLY A 36 18.38 -9.94 -4.30
N ASP A 37 17.34 -10.10 -5.11
CA ASP A 37 17.10 -9.29 -6.32
C ASP A 37 15.71 -8.64 -6.28
N LEU A 38 14.65 -9.44 -6.07
CA LEU A 38 13.27 -8.95 -6.08
C LEU A 38 12.37 -9.69 -5.08
N ALA A 39 11.19 -9.13 -4.78
CA ALA A 39 10.12 -9.78 -4.04
C ALA A 39 8.88 -9.88 -4.93
N VAL A 40 8.35 -11.08 -5.12
CA VAL A 40 7.11 -11.34 -5.85
C VAL A 40 5.97 -11.44 -4.84
N MET A 41 4.88 -10.74 -5.08
CA MET A 41 3.64 -10.82 -4.30
C MET A 41 2.44 -10.60 -5.21
N SER A 42 1.23 -10.90 -4.73
CA SER A 42 0.02 -10.59 -5.50
C SER A 42 -0.19 -9.07 -5.56
N ILE A 43 -0.90 -8.62 -6.60
CA ILE A 43 -1.23 -7.20 -6.78
C ILE A 43 -2.02 -6.69 -5.58
N GLU A 44 -2.99 -7.47 -5.07
CA GLU A 44 -3.82 -7.03 -3.95
C GLU A 44 -2.98 -6.81 -2.68
N VAL A 45 -1.98 -7.65 -2.43
CA VAL A 45 -1.08 -7.50 -1.28
C VAL A 45 -0.18 -6.27 -1.44
N PHE A 46 0.33 -6.02 -2.65
CA PHE A 46 1.14 -4.85 -2.95
C PHE A 46 0.34 -3.55 -2.77
N GLU A 47 -0.88 -3.50 -3.30
CA GLU A 47 -1.77 -2.34 -3.16
C GLU A 47 -2.16 -2.10 -1.69
N GLN A 48 -2.47 -3.16 -0.94
CA GLN A 48 -2.77 -3.05 0.48
C GLN A 48 -1.57 -2.53 1.28
N LEU A 49 -0.35 -2.98 0.96
CA LEU A 49 0.87 -2.49 1.60
C LEU A 49 1.09 -1.00 1.29
N SER A 50 0.96 -0.63 0.02
CA SER A 50 1.15 0.75 -0.45
C SER A 50 0.11 1.70 0.17
N GLY A 51 -1.16 1.34 0.13
CA GLY A 51 -2.24 2.13 0.73
C GLY A 51 -2.11 2.26 2.26
N ARG A 52 -1.58 1.23 2.95
CA ARG A 52 -1.29 1.33 4.38
C ARG A 52 -0.17 2.35 4.67
N LEU A 53 0.87 2.40 3.84
CA LEU A 53 1.95 3.38 3.99
C LEU A 53 1.44 4.81 3.74
N GLU A 54 0.61 4.99 2.71
CA GLU A 54 -0.04 6.27 2.42
C GLU A 54 -0.92 6.72 3.59
N LEU A 55 -1.76 5.83 4.12
CA LEU A 55 -2.58 6.11 5.30
C LEU A 55 -1.73 6.55 6.50
N TYR A 56 -0.61 5.87 6.76
CA TYR A 56 0.29 6.27 7.85
C TYR A 56 0.89 7.65 7.62
N SER A 57 1.29 7.98 6.39
CA SER A 57 1.75 9.33 6.04
C SER A 57 0.67 10.39 6.32
N LEU A 58 -0.56 10.16 5.87
CA LEU A 58 -1.68 11.08 6.09
C LEU A 58 -2.02 11.25 7.58
N LEU A 59 -1.96 10.16 8.35
CA LEU A 59 -2.19 10.21 9.80
C LEU A 59 -1.08 10.98 10.52
N ASP A 60 0.18 10.83 10.11
CA ASP A 60 1.28 11.56 10.72
C ASP A 60 1.25 13.05 10.37
N GLU A 61 0.90 13.41 9.13
CA GLU A 61 0.61 14.79 8.74
C GLU A 61 -0.53 15.37 9.59
N SER A 62 -1.62 14.63 9.75
CA SER A 62 -2.77 15.04 10.55
C SER A 62 -2.39 15.28 12.01
N LYS A 63 -1.59 14.40 12.62
CA LYS A 63 -1.09 14.58 13.99
C LYS A 63 -0.24 15.85 14.11
N ALA A 64 0.62 16.13 13.13
CA ALA A 64 1.43 17.34 13.10
C ALA A 64 0.55 18.60 12.98
N ALA A 65 -0.47 18.57 12.12
CA ALA A 65 -1.43 19.66 11.95
C ALA A 65 -2.21 19.96 13.25
N ILE A 66 -2.70 18.91 13.93
CA ILE A 66 -3.38 19.03 15.23
C ILE A 66 -2.45 19.69 16.26
N LYS A 67 -1.19 19.24 16.35
CA LYS A 67 -0.21 19.81 17.28
C LYS A 67 0.10 21.28 16.97
N ALA A 68 0.12 21.65 15.69
CA ALA A 68 0.32 23.03 15.24
C ALA A 68 -0.95 23.90 15.34
N GLY A 69 -2.07 23.37 15.83
CA GLY A 69 -3.34 24.10 15.90
C GLY A 69 -4.01 24.32 14.54
N LYS A 70 -3.52 23.69 13.46
CA LYS A 70 -4.10 23.74 12.11
C LYS A 70 -5.33 22.82 12.03
N LYS A 71 -6.38 23.21 12.73
CA LYS A 71 -7.66 22.49 12.81
C LYS A 71 -8.81 23.46 12.61
N ARG A 72 -9.95 22.94 12.16
CA ARG A 72 -11.17 23.70 11.97
C ARG A 72 -12.40 22.92 12.45
N PRO A 73 -13.46 23.59 12.93
CA PRO A 73 -14.69 22.93 13.33
C PRO A 73 -15.32 22.12 12.19
N LEU A 74 -15.88 20.95 12.52
CA LEU A 74 -16.58 20.11 11.55
C LEU A 74 -17.75 20.84 10.88
N SER A 75 -18.44 21.72 11.61
CA SER A 75 -19.53 22.55 11.08
C SER A 75 -19.10 23.38 9.87
N ASP A 76 -17.90 23.96 9.94
CA ASP A 76 -17.40 24.87 8.92
C ASP A 76 -16.97 24.06 7.69
N VAL A 77 -16.31 22.91 7.90
CA VAL A 77 -15.95 21.98 6.81
C VAL A 77 -17.18 21.50 6.07
N MET A 78 -18.21 21.04 6.79
CA MET A 78 -19.44 20.55 6.19
C MET A 78 -20.23 21.63 5.47
N LYS A 79 -20.13 22.89 5.92
CA LYS A 79 -20.72 24.03 5.21
C LYS A 79 -20.02 24.25 3.87
N ASP A 80 -18.70 24.26 3.86
CA ASP A 80 -17.91 24.48 2.64
C ASP A 80 -18.15 23.37 1.61
N ILE A 81 -18.09 22.10 2.02
CA ILE A 81 -18.33 20.94 1.12
C ILE A 81 -19.72 21.03 0.47
N LYS A 82 -20.75 21.38 1.24
CA LYS A 82 -22.11 21.53 0.70
C LYS A 82 -22.20 22.67 -0.31
N GLN A 83 -21.47 23.76 -0.06
CA GLN A 83 -21.41 24.91 -0.96
C GLN A 83 -20.70 24.53 -2.26
N GLU A 84 -19.57 23.85 -2.19
CA GLU A 84 -18.81 23.38 -3.38
C GLU A 84 -19.62 22.42 -4.25
N ILE A 85 -20.40 21.52 -3.64
CA ILE A 85 -21.35 20.65 -4.36
C ILE A 85 -22.45 21.47 -5.03
N ALA A 86 -23.03 22.45 -4.34
CA ALA A 86 -24.07 23.31 -4.90
C ALA A 86 -23.56 24.17 -6.06
N ASP A 87 -22.29 24.58 -6.00
CA ASP A 87 -21.61 25.39 -7.00
C ASP A 87 -21.04 24.56 -8.17
N GLY A 88 -21.12 23.22 -8.10
CA GLY A 88 -20.65 22.30 -9.15
C GLY A 88 -19.13 22.26 -9.32
N GLN A 89 -18.38 22.54 -8.25
CA GLN A 89 -16.91 22.53 -8.26
C GLN A 89 -16.29 21.17 -7.90
N ILE A 90 -17.15 20.20 -7.54
CA ILE A 90 -16.81 18.79 -7.27
C ILE A 90 -17.78 17.90 -8.06
#